data_AF-A0A4P6JK61-F1
#
_entry.id   AF-A0A4P6JK61-F1
#
_cell.length_a   1.000
_cell.length_b   1.000
_cell.length_c   1.000
_cell.angle_alpha   90.00
_cell.angle_beta   90.00
_cell.angle_gamma   90.00
#
_symmetry.space_group_name_H-M   'P 1'
#
loop_
_entity.id
_entity.type
_entity.pdbx_description
1 polymer ?
#
loop_
_entity_poly.entity_id
_entity_poly.type
_entity_poly.pdbx_seq_one_letter_code
_entity_poly.pdbx_strand_id
1 'polypeptide(L)'
;MEEEFTYIWKALADPTRRTILDLLKERPHTTGELSSLFQVSRFAVMKHLAVLEQAGLVIVKRAGRERWNYLNAIPLQQIYERWLKPYEARWAASFLTMKRYVETNEEKENAMSTLTSAVKFVHIEMEIPIKASPQRIFKALTYDIAAWWDREHCTYHQGQMVLEPELGKRYYEKWAGGEALFGIVTLIEPDRVLELEGTLGMNKPAQGVARYELIAQGETTLMKFSHHAFGDFTPNTQQDFESGWRNMFEYCLRPLLEKEAD
;
A
#
# COMPACT_ATOMS: atom_id res chain seq x y z
N MET A 1 -25.21 -6.55 -7.82
CA MET A 1 -24.17 -6.39 -6.78
C MET A 1 -23.25 -5.18 -7.05
N GLU A 2 -22.81 -4.90 -8.30
CA GLU A 2 -22.03 -3.68 -8.60
C GLU A 2 -22.84 -2.37 -8.52
N GLU A 3 -24.11 -2.39 -8.90
CA GLU A 3 -24.99 -1.21 -8.82
C GLU A 3 -25.29 -0.77 -7.37
N GLU A 4 -25.24 -1.68 -6.41
CA GLU A 4 -25.59 -1.42 -5.00
C GLU A 4 -24.58 -0.47 -4.33
N PHE A 5 -23.28 -0.70 -4.53
CA PHE A 5 -22.23 0.18 -4.01
C PHE A 5 -22.16 1.53 -4.73
N THR A 6 -22.65 1.60 -5.97
CA THR A 6 -22.63 2.85 -6.75
C THR A 6 -23.43 3.96 -6.05
N TYR A 7 -24.57 3.64 -5.44
CA TYR A 7 -25.36 4.62 -4.69
C TYR A 7 -24.64 5.09 -3.43
N ILE A 8 -23.94 4.18 -2.75
CA ILE A 8 -23.16 4.50 -1.55
C ILE A 8 -21.99 5.42 -1.90
N TRP A 9 -21.23 5.12 -2.96
CA TRP A 9 -20.13 5.98 -3.40
C TRP A 9 -20.60 7.36 -3.84
N LYS A 10 -21.67 7.42 -4.63
CA LYS A 10 -22.30 8.70 -5.02
C LYS A 10 -22.77 9.47 -3.79
N ALA A 11 -23.31 8.80 -2.78
CA ALA A 11 -23.72 9.42 -1.54
C ALA A 11 -22.51 9.95 -0.72
N LEU A 12 -21.40 9.22 -0.64
CA LEU A 12 -20.22 9.62 0.13
C LEU A 12 -19.36 10.68 -0.57
N ALA A 13 -19.48 10.87 -1.88
CA ALA A 13 -18.69 11.84 -2.64
C ALA A 13 -18.89 13.31 -2.21
N ASP A 14 -20.00 13.64 -1.55
CA ASP A 14 -20.31 15.00 -1.10
C ASP A 14 -19.91 15.20 0.37
N PRO A 15 -19.10 16.23 0.70
CA PRO A 15 -18.65 16.50 2.06
C PRO A 15 -19.81 16.82 3.04
N THR A 16 -20.89 17.43 2.57
CA THR A 16 -22.07 17.73 3.42
C THR A 16 -22.74 16.45 3.89
N ARG A 17 -22.85 15.45 2.99
CA ARG A 17 -23.42 14.14 3.33
C ARG A 17 -22.54 13.39 4.33
N ARG A 18 -21.21 13.44 4.17
CA ARG A 18 -20.27 12.88 5.16
C ARG A 18 -20.42 13.55 6.54
N THR A 19 -20.54 14.88 6.57
CA THR A 19 -20.77 15.63 7.81
C THR A 19 -22.09 15.23 8.49
N ILE A 20 -23.17 15.02 7.73
CA ILE A 20 -24.44 14.51 8.28
C ILE A 20 -24.24 13.12 8.91
N LEU A 21 -23.51 12.23 8.24
CA LEU A 21 -23.23 10.88 8.76
C LEU A 21 -22.36 10.94 10.03
N ASP A 22 -21.38 11.84 10.10
CA ASP A 22 -20.56 12.06 11.30
C ASP A 22 -21.43 12.52 12.49
N LEU A 23 -22.37 13.44 12.27
CA LEU A 23 -23.34 13.84 13.31
C LEU A 23 -24.23 12.67 13.75
N LEU A 24 -24.73 11.88 12.78
CA LEU A 24 -25.58 10.73 13.06
C LEU A 24 -24.85 9.55 13.72
N LYS A 25 -23.53 9.49 13.58
CA LYS A 25 -22.67 8.52 14.26
C LYS A 25 -22.66 8.73 15.77
N GLU A 26 -22.67 10.00 16.22
CA GLU A 26 -22.69 10.34 17.65
C GLU A 26 -24.06 10.05 18.27
N ARG A 27 -25.15 10.45 17.60
CA ARG A 27 -26.52 10.12 18.01
C ARG A 27 -27.53 10.31 16.88
N PRO A 28 -28.73 9.70 16.97
CA PRO A 28 -29.84 10.04 16.09
C PRO A 28 -30.23 11.51 16.21
N HIS A 29 -30.59 12.12 15.07
CA HIS A 29 -31.05 13.51 15.00
C HIS A 29 -32.35 13.63 14.22
N THR A 30 -33.21 14.56 14.65
CA THR A 30 -34.35 15.00 13.85
C THR A 30 -33.89 15.79 12.63
N THR A 31 -34.69 15.79 11.56
CA THR A 31 -34.41 16.64 10.38
C THR A 31 -34.36 18.13 10.75
N GLY A 32 -35.10 18.57 11.78
CA GLY A 32 -35.07 19.94 12.27
C GLY A 32 -33.71 20.29 12.89
N GLU A 33 -33.22 19.45 13.82
CA GLU A 33 -31.89 19.61 14.41
C GLU A 33 -30.80 19.62 13.34
N LEU A 34 -30.80 18.64 12.43
CA LEU A 34 -29.82 18.60 11.34
C LEU A 34 -29.88 19.88 10.49
N SER A 35 -31.08 20.37 10.14
CA SER A 35 -31.22 21.58 9.33
C SER A 35 -30.66 22.83 10.01
N SER A 36 -30.70 22.89 11.34
CA SER A 36 -30.14 24.02 12.10
C SER A 36 -28.61 24.06 12.15
N LEU A 37 -27.95 22.94 11.84
CA LEU A 37 -26.49 22.80 11.89
C LEU A 37 -25.78 23.16 10.57
N PHE A 38 -26.53 23.44 9.49
CA PHE A 38 -25.97 23.79 8.19
C PHE A 38 -26.44 25.18 7.74
N GLN A 39 -25.59 25.89 7.00
CA GLN A 39 -25.90 27.21 6.41
C GLN A 39 -26.72 27.11 5.10
N VAL A 40 -27.39 25.98 4.86
CA VAL A 40 -28.21 25.74 3.67
C VAL A 40 -29.68 25.62 4.04
N SER A 41 -30.56 25.71 3.05
CA SER A 41 -31.99 25.58 3.31
C SER A 41 -32.33 24.18 3.85
N ARG A 42 -33.39 24.11 4.66
CA ARG A 42 -33.97 22.83 5.12
C ARG A 42 -34.28 21.89 3.95
N PHE A 43 -34.69 22.44 2.81
CA PHE A 43 -34.93 21.66 1.59
C PHE A 43 -33.64 21.02 1.06
N ALA A 44 -32.52 21.75 1.07
CA ALA A 44 -31.22 21.20 0.68
C ALA A 44 -30.77 20.06 1.62
N VAL A 45 -30.93 20.22 2.94
CA VAL A 45 -30.64 19.15 3.92
C VAL A 45 -31.54 17.94 3.69
N MET A 46 -32.84 18.14 3.40
CA MET A 46 -33.74 17.04 3.06
C MET A 46 -33.33 16.31 1.77
N LYS A 47 -32.83 17.04 0.75
CA LYS A 47 -32.30 16.42 -0.46
C LYS A 47 -31.08 15.54 -0.16
N HIS A 48 -30.17 16.00 0.70
CA HIS A 48 -29.04 15.19 1.16
C HIS A 48 -29.48 13.95 1.92
N LEU A 49 -30.43 14.08 2.85
CA LEU A 49 -31.00 12.96 3.60
C LEU A 49 -31.70 11.95 2.68
N ALA A 50 -32.39 12.39 1.63
CA ALA A 50 -33.02 11.50 0.66
C ALA A 50 -31.98 10.67 -0.12
N VAL A 51 -30.86 11.28 -0.52
CA VAL A 51 -29.76 10.55 -1.17
C VAL A 51 -29.12 9.54 -0.21
N LEU A 52 -28.90 9.93 1.05
CA LEU A 52 -28.37 9.03 2.07
C LEU A 52 -29.33 7.86 2.40
N GLU A 53 -30.63 8.13 2.44
CA GLU A 53 -31.69 7.14 2.62
C GLU A 53 -31.75 6.17 1.43
N GLN A 54 -31.67 6.67 0.20
CA GLN A 54 -31.61 5.86 -1.02
C GLN A 54 -30.36 4.96 -1.05
N ALA A 55 -29.23 5.47 -0.57
CA ALA A 55 -28.00 4.69 -0.42
C ALA A 55 -28.02 3.72 0.77
N GLY A 56 -29.12 3.69 1.54
CA GLY A 56 -29.26 2.85 2.73
C GLY A 56 -28.37 3.28 3.90
N LEU A 57 -27.69 4.44 3.83
CA LEU A 57 -26.80 4.96 4.88
C LEU A 57 -27.55 5.65 6.01
N VAL A 58 -28.81 6.01 5.80
CA VAL A 58 -29.69 6.61 6.80
C VAL A 58 -31.00 5.85 6.88
N ILE A 59 -31.39 5.47 8.09
CA ILE A 59 -32.72 4.93 8.40
C ILE A 59 -33.58 6.03 9.00
N VAL A 60 -34.82 6.09 8.56
CA VAL A 60 -35.76 7.13 8.99
C VAL A 60 -36.85 6.52 9.85
N LYS A 61 -37.08 7.12 11.01
CA LYS A 61 -38.21 6.79 11.89
C LYS A 61 -39.07 8.02 12.09
N ARG A 62 -40.38 7.90 11.89
CA ARG A 62 -41.34 8.97 12.21
C ARG A 62 -41.87 8.77 13.63
N ALA A 63 -41.79 9.81 14.44
CA ALA A 63 -42.34 9.86 15.79
C ALA A 63 -43.20 11.12 15.92
N GLY A 64 -44.52 10.97 15.78
CA GLY A 64 -45.44 12.09 15.69
C GLY A 64 -45.11 13.01 14.51
N ARG A 65 -44.80 14.28 14.78
CA ARG A 65 -44.43 15.29 13.76
C ARG A 65 -42.93 15.28 13.43
N GLU A 66 -42.13 14.54 14.17
CA GLU A 66 -40.68 14.51 14.01
C GLU A 66 -40.23 13.38 13.07
N ARG A 67 -39.29 13.71 12.18
CA ARG A 67 -38.60 12.75 11.32
C ARG A 67 -37.19 12.55 11.89
N TRP A 68 -37.02 11.45 12.62
CA TRP A 68 -35.75 11.02 13.20
C TRP A 68 -34.92 10.28 12.15
N ASN A 69 -33.63 10.58 12.13
CA ASN A 69 -32.65 10.00 11.21
C ASN A 69 -31.61 9.26 12.04
N TYR A 70 -31.29 8.05 11.62
CA TYR A 70 -30.34 7.16 12.25
C TYR A 70 -29.27 6.80 11.23
N LEU A 71 -28.01 6.74 11.65
CA LEU A 71 -26.96 6.14 10.83
C LEU A 71 -27.25 4.66 10.65
N ASN A 72 -27.18 4.18 9.41
CA ASN A 72 -27.08 2.75 9.12
C ASN A 72 -25.66 2.46 8.64
N ALA A 73 -24.86 1.85 9.51
CA ALA A 73 -23.47 1.53 9.21
C ALA A 73 -23.31 0.23 8.40
N ILE A 74 -24.36 -0.58 8.25
CA ILE A 74 -24.28 -1.89 7.56
C ILE A 74 -23.71 -1.79 6.14
N PRO A 75 -24.14 -0.84 5.28
CA PRO A 75 -23.60 -0.75 3.94
C PRO A 75 -22.12 -0.34 3.92
N LEU A 76 -21.69 0.48 4.89
CA LEU A 76 -20.27 0.84 5.07
C LEU A 76 -19.45 -0.37 5.51
N GLN A 77 -20.00 -1.18 6.42
CA GLN A 77 -19.36 -2.43 6.84
C GLN A 77 -19.20 -3.40 5.66
N GLN A 78 -20.20 -3.54 4.79
CA GLN A 78 -20.11 -4.40 3.61
C GLN A 78 -19.03 -3.94 2.62
N ILE A 79 -18.90 -2.62 2.42
CA ILE A 79 -17.81 -2.05 1.61
C ILE A 79 -16.45 -2.38 2.23
N TYR A 80 -16.32 -2.14 3.54
CA TYR A 80 -15.12 -2.44 4.30
C TYR A 80 -14.76 -3.93 4.21
N GLU A 81 -15.73 -4.84 4.40
CA GLU A 81 -15.52 -6.28 4.35
C GLU A 81 -15.07 -6.78 2.98
N ARG A 82 -15.60 -6.19 1.91
CA ARG A 82 -15.25 -6.57 0.54
C ARG A 82 -13.87 -6.08 0.13
N TRP A 83 -13.52 -4.85 0.49
CA TRP A 83 -12.35 -4.16 -0.08
C TRP A 83 -11.20 -3.96 0.90
N LEU A 84 -11.46 -3.62 2.17
CA LEU A 84 -10.42 -3.24 3.13
C LEU A 84 -10.04 -4.36 4.10
N LYS A 85 -11.02 -5.11 4.61
CA LYS A 85 -10.82 -6.24 5.53
C LYS A 85 -9.81 -7.29 5.04
N PRO A 86 -9.72 -7.65 3.74
CA PRO A 86 -8.70 -8.58 3.27
C PRO A 86 -7.26 -8.12 3.53
N TYR A 87 -7.01 -6.81 3.59
CA TYR A 87 -5.70 -6.24 3.90
C TYR A 87 -5.41 -6.33 5.42
N GLU A 88 -6.39 -6.05 6.27
CA GLU A 88 -6.23 -6.07 7.74
C GLU A 88 -6.08 -7.48 8.32
N ALA A 89 -6.95 -8.42 7.89
CA ALA A 89 -6.94 -9.79 8.41
C ALA A 89 -5.61 -10.49 8.13
N ARG A 90 -4.97 -10.16 7.01
CA ARG A 90 -3.66 -10.71 6.62
C ARG A 90 -2.53 -10.15 7.47
N TRP A 91 -2.54 -8.87 7.81
CA TRP A 91 -1.53 -8.30 8.71
C TRP A 91 -1.59 -8.91 10.11
N ALA A 92 -2.78 -9.02 10.70
CA ALA A 92 -2.94 -9.65 12.02
C ALA A 92 -2.45 -11.11 12.01
N ALA A 93 -2.81 -11.89 10.98
CA ALA A 93 -2.33 -13.25 10.81
C ALA A 93 -0.80 -13.34 10.62
N SER A 94 -0.22 -12.37 9.90
CA SER A 94 1.23 -12.28 9.67
C SER A 94 1.97 -11.96 10.97
N PHE A 95 1.49 -10.99 11.77
CA PHE A 95 2.06 -10.68 13.08
C PHE A 95 1.98 -11.85 14.05
N LEU A 96 0.87 -12.60 14.06
CA LEU A 96 0.73 -13.81 14.87
C LEU A 96 1.67 -14.92 14.40
N THR A 97 1.85 -15.07 13.09
CA THR A 97 2.76 -16.06 12.50
C THR A 97 4.22 -15.70 12.80
N MET A 98 4.59 -14.42 12.66
CA MET A 98 5.92 -13.90 12.98
C MET A 98 6.20 -14.03 14.48
N LYS A 99 5.26 -13.64 15.34
CA LYS A 99 5.35 -13.85 16.79
C LYS A 99 5.61 -15.32 17.10
N ARG A 100 4.80 -16.21 16.51
CA ARG A 100 4.99 -17.66 16.70
C ARG A 100 6.34 -18.12 16.19
N TYR A 101 6.79 -17.69 15.01
CA TYR A 101 8.12 -18.00 14.48
C TYR A 101 9.24 -17.59 15.42
N VAL A 102 9.19 -16.36 15.94
CA VAL A 102 10.16 -15.85 16.93
C VAL A 102 10.11 -16.64 18.24
N GLU A 103 8.91 -16.99 18.70
CA GLU A 103 8.70 -17.81 19.92
C GLU A 103 9.11 -19.29 19.72
N THR A 104 8.97 -19.83 18.50
CA THR A 104 9.33 -21.22 18.17
C THR A 104 10.76 -21.38 17.67
N ASN A 105 11.51 -20.29 17.50
CA ASN A 105 12.93 -20.34 17.15
C ASN A 105 13.82 -20.91 18.27
N GLU A 106 13.25 -21.29 19.42
CA GLU A 106 13.93 -22.16 20.38
C GLU A 106 13.87 -23.66 20.00
N GLU A 107 12.98 -24.10 19.10
CA GLU A 107 12.83 -25.52 18.75
C GLU A 107 12.59 -25.78 17.25
N LYS A 108 13.69 -25.74 16.48
CA LYS A 108 14.01 -26.56 15.29
C LYS A 108 12.97 -26.71 14.16
N GLU A 109 13.29 -26.07 13.03
CA GLU A 109 13.34 -26.55 11.61
C GLU A 109 12.36 -27.60 11.01
N ASN A 110 11.50 -28.31 11.75
CA ASN A 110 10.69 -29.43 11.22
C ASN A 110 9.16 -29.30 11.40
N ALA A 111 8.65 -28.18 11.92
CA ALA A 111 7.21 -27.97 12.13
C ALA A 111 6.49 -27.21 10.99
N MET A 112 6.97 -27.31 9.75
CA MET A 112 6.45 -26.57 8.58
C MET A 112 5.02 -26.98 8.16
N SER A 113 4.44 -28.04 8.72
CA SER A 113 3.37 -28.77 8.02
C SER A 113 1.92 -28.44 8.42
N THR A 114 1.62 -27.92 9.61
CA THR A 114 0.22 -28.09 10.09
C THR A 114 -0.65 -26.85 10.29
N LEU A 115 -0.18 -25.62 10.11
CA LEU A 115 -1.04 -24.41 10.17
C LEU A 115 -0.67 -23.27 9.20
N THR A 116 0.22 -23.51 8.25
CA THR A 116 0.91 -22.49 7.40
C THR A 116 0.12 -22.04 6.16
N SER A 117 -1.22 -22.10 6.16
CA SER A 117 -1.99 -21.97 4.92
C SER A 117 -2.37 -20.54 4.49
N ALA A 118 -2.05 -19.49 5.26
CA ALA A 118 -2.57 -18.14 4.94
C ALA A 118 -1.53 -17.06 4.59
N VAL A 119 -0.32 -17.11 5.16
CA VAL A 119 0.70 -16.08 4.95
C VAL A 119 1.99 -16.75 4.50
N LYS A 120 2.47 -16.35 3.33
CA LYS A 120 3.74 -16.80 2.78
C LYS A 120 4.75 -15.69 2.89
N PHE A 121 6.01 -16.08 3.02
CA PHE A 121 7.14 -15.18 3.14
C PHE A 121 8.03 -15.30 1.92
N VAL A 122 8.65 -14.18 1.55
CA VAL A 122 9.74 -14.09 0.58
C VAL A 122 10.93 -13.55 1.35
N HIS A 123 12.06 -14.24 1.25
CA HIS A 123 13.32 -13.85 1.87
C HIS A 123 14.41 -13.93 0.82
N ILE A 124 14.86 -12.78 0.35
CA ILE A 124 15.87 -12.66 -0.68
C ILE A 124 17.06 -11.94 -0.09
N GLU A 125 18.24 -12.50 -0.34
CA GLU A 125 19.53 -11.94 0.00
C GLU A 125 20.41 -12.08 -1.24
N MET A 126 21.01 -10.97 -1.68
CA MET A 126 21.87 -10.94 -2.85
C MET A 126 23.09 -10.08 -2.57
N GLU A 127 24.23 -10.51 -3.11
CA GLU A 127 25.46 -9.72 -3.13
C GLU A 127 25.85 -9.48 -4.58
N ILE A 128 25.79 -8.22 -5.01
CA ILE A 128 26.03 -7.81 -6.39
C ILE A 128 27.28 -6.93 -6.42
N PRO A 129 28.42 -7.42 -6.94
CA PRO A 129 29.58 -6.57 -7.20
C PRO A 129 29.32 -5.68 -8.42
N ILE A 130 29.53 -4.37 -8.28
CA ILE A 130 29.31 -3.38 -9.33
C ILE A 130 30.57 -2.54 -9.50
N LYS A 131 31.07 -2.39 -10.73
CA LYS A 131 32.22 -1.52 -11.04
C LYS A 131 31.82 -0.04 -11.10
N ALA A 132 31.47 0.52 -9.94
CA ALA A 132 31.08 1.90 -9.74
C ALA A 132 31.31 2.32 -8.29
N SER A 133 31.45 3.64 -8.04
CA SER A 133 31.53 4.16 -6.67
C SER A 133 30.17 4.05 -5.95
N PRO A 134 30.16 4.00 -4.60
CA PRO A 134 28.92 3.99 -3.83
C PRO A 134 28.03 5.21 -4.13
N GLN A 135 28.63 6.38 -4.36
CA GLN A 135 27.93 7.62 -4.77
C GLN A 135 27.13 7.42 -6.06
N ARG A 136 27.75 6.79 -7.05
CA ARG A 136 27.15 6.57 -8.37
C ARG A 136 26.00 5.56 -8.27
N ILE A 137 26.18 4.49 -7.51
CA ILE A 137 25.12 3.49 -7.26
C ILE A 137 23.97 4.13 -6.47
N PHE A 138 24.27 4.84 -5.40
CA PHE A 138 23.27 5.50 -4.56
C PHE A 138 22.43 6.50 -5.36
N LYS A 139 23.08 7.31 -6.22
CA LYS A 139 22.40 8.22 -7.14
C LYS A 139 21.45 7.46 -8.09
N ALA A 140 21.87 6.33 -8.63
CA ALA A 140 21.04 5.49 -9.50
C ALA A 140 19.85 4.84 -8.78
N LEU A 141 20.03 4.44 -7.52
CA LEU A 141 18.95 3.88 -6.70
C LEU A 141 17.92 4.93 -6.25
N THR A 142 18.30 6.21 -6.25
CA THR A 142 17.47 7.31 -5.71
C THR A 142 17.02 8.27 -6.81
N TYR A 143 17.88 9.20 -7.20
CA TYR A 143 17.57 10.29 -8.12
C TYR A 143 17.34 9.83 -9.56
N ASP A 144 18.06 8.80 -10.00
CA ASP A 144 17.99 8.29 -11.38
C ASP A 144 17.27 6.92 -11.45
N ILE A 145 16.38 6.60 -10.51
CA ILE A 145 15.71 5.29 -10.44
C ILE A 145 14.99 4.92 -11.75
N ALA A 146 14.33 5.89 -12.39
CA ALA A 146 13.68 5.72 -13.68
C ALA A 146 14.64 5.28 -14.81
N ALA A 147 15.93 5.66 -14.75
CA ALA A 147 16.88 5.45 -15.84
C ALA A 147 17.22 3.96 -16.08
N TRP A 148 17.01 3.10 -15.07
CA TRP A 148 17.22 1.66 -15.17
C TRP A 148 15.95 0.86 -14.90
N TRP A 149 15.07 1.33 -14.02
CA TRP A 149 13.84 0.62 -13.67
C TRP A 149 12.79 0.63 -14.80
N ASP A 150 12.73 1.72 -15.56
CA ASP A 150 11.70 1.93 -16.59
C ASP A 150 12.16 1.51 -17.99
N ARG A 151 13.34 0.87 -18.10
CA ARG A 151 13.84 0.39 -19.40
C ARG A 151 12.97 -0.72 -19.95
N GLU A 152 12.80 -0.75 -21.27
CA GLU A 152 12.17 -1.87 -21.97
C GLU A 152 12.83 -3.18 -21.52
N HIS A 153 12.01 -4.18 -21.18
CA HIS A 153 12.39 -5.51 -20.64
C HIS A 153 12.73 -5.57 -19.14
N CYS A 154 12.82 -4.45 -18.43
CA CYS A 154 13.08 -4.43 -16.98
C CYS A 154 11.79 -4.51 -16.17
N THR A 155 10.71 -3.89 -16.65
CA THR A 155 9.38 -3.99 -16.02
C THR A 155 8.23 -3.95 -17.04
N TYR A 156 7.03 -4.32 -16.58
CA TYR A 156 5.77 -4.27 -17.36
C TYR A 156 4.97 -2.96 -17.13
N HIS A 157 5.57 -1.98 -16.46
CA HIS A 157 4.91 -0.75 -16.01
C HIS A 157 4.87 0.29 -17.14
N GLN A 158 3.79 1.10 -17.17
CA GLN A 158 3.60 2.17 -18.17
C GLN A 158 3.88 3.56 -17.60
N GLY A 159 4.27 3.66 -16.33
CA GLY A 159 4.67 4.89 -15.66
C GLY A 159 6.17 5.02 -15.44
N GLN A 160 6.54 6.18 -14.91
CA GLN A 160 7.89 6.53 -14.47
C GLN A 160 8.04 6.25 -12.98
N MET A 161 9.08 5.52 -12.58
CA MET A 161 9.40 5.37 -11.15
C MET A 161 9.98 6.66 -10.57
N VAL A 162 9.48 7.04 -9.40
CA VAL A 162 9.92 8.22 -8.65
C VAL A 162 10.23 7.80 -7.23
N LEU A 163 11.38 8.23 -6.71
CA LEU A 163 11.77 8.10 -5.31
C LEU A 163 12.15 9.47 -4.80
N GLU A 164 11.50 9.90 -3.72
CA GLU A 164 11.83 11.13 -2.98
C GLU A 164 12.88 10.77 -1.90
N PRO A 165 14.18 11.14 -2.04
CA PRO A 165 15.26 10.57 -1.24
C PRO A 165 15.45 11.27 0.10
N GLU A 166 14.40 11.27 0.92
CA GLU A 166 14.43 11.74 2.30
C GLU A 166 13.62 10.78 3.18
N LEU A 167 14.01 10.68 4.46
CA LEU A 167 13.32 9.83 5.43
C LEU A 167 11.82 10.17 5.50
N GLY A 168 10.97 9.15 5.38
CA GLY A 168 9.51 9.26 5.43
C GLY A 168 8.85 9.73 4.13
N LYS A 169 9.61 9.96 3.06
CA LYS A 169 9.07 10.34 1.75
C LYS A 169 8.74 9.13 0.89
N ARG A 170 8.07 9.35 -0.24
CA ARG A 170 7.41 8.32 -1.03
C ARG A 170 8.34 7.74 -2.09
N TYR A 171 8.14 6.47 -2.43
CA TYR A 171 8.54 5.93 -3.73
C TYR A 171 7.31 5.32 -4.42
N TYR A 172 7.12 5.69 -5.69
CA TYR A 172 5.85 5.49 -6.39
C TYR A 172 6.05 5.47 -7.91
N GLU A 173 5.11 4.86 -8.61
CA GLU A 173 5.01 4.90 -10.07
C GLU A 173 4.10 6.06 -10.48
N LYS A 174 4.48 6.86 -11.48
CA LYS A 174 3.71 8.01 -11.98
C LYS A 174 3.44 7.91 -13.48
N TRP A 175 2.22 8.18 -13.92
CA TRP A 175 1.86 8.20 -15.36
C TRP A 175 0.94 9.36 -15.70
N ALA A 176 0.55 9.47 -16.97
CA ALA A 176 -0.38 10.48 -17.43
C ALA A 176 -1.75 10.33 -16.73
N GLY A 177 -2.00 11.20 -15.74
CA GLY A 177 -3.28 11.28 -15.02
C GLY A 177 -3.33 10.57 -13.67
N GLY A 178 -2.21 10.04 -13.14
CA GLY A 178 -2.22 9.39 -11.83
C GLY A 178 -0.85 8.94 -11.31
N GLU A 179 -0.87 8.39 -10.10
CA GLU A 179 0.27 7.77 -9.44
C GLU A 179 -0.18 6.56 -8.59
N ALA A 180 0.70 5.57 -8.45
CA ALA A 180 0.55 4.43 -7.54
C ALA A 180 1.67 4.44 -6.51
N LEU A 181 1.30 4.61 -5.24
CA LEU A 181 2.25 4.52 -4.14
C LEU A 181 2.73 3.08 -3.99
N PHE A 182 4.04 2.87 -4.06
CA PHE A 182 4.63 1.57 -3.78
C PHE A 182 5.09 1.49 -2.33
N GLY A 183 5.51 2.61 -1.73
CA GLY A 183 5.82 2.69 -0.31
C GLY A 183 6.56 3.97 0.09
N ILE A 184 7.35 3.88 1.16
CA ILE A 184 8.08 4.99 1.77
C ILE A 184 9.55 4.65 2.05
N VAL A 185 10.37 5.68 2.21
CA VAL A 185 11.77 5.57 2.66
C VAL A 185 11.80 5.47 4.19
N THR A 186 12.30 4.37 4.72
CA THR A 186 12.37 4.10 6.18
C THR A 186 13.77 4.27 6.76
N LEU A 187 14.81 4.17 5.94
CA LEU A 187 16.19 4.48 6.31
C LEU A 187 16.92 5.04 5.10
N ILE A 188 17.69 6.10 5.30
CA ILE A 188 18.55 6.66 4.27
C ILE A 188 19.84 7.18 4.89
N GLU A 189 20.95 6.61 4.47
CA GLU A 189 22.30 7.06 4.78
C GLU A 189 23.02 7.26 3.44
N PRO A 190 23.28 8.51 3.02
CA PRO A 190 23.87 8.81 1.72
C PRO A 190 25.10 7.94 1.42
N ASP A 191 25.14 7.39 0.20
CA ASP A 191 26.20 6.53 -0.32
C ASP A 191 26.44 5.21 0.42
N ARG A 192 25.58 4.86 1.40
CA ARG A 192 25.79 3.69 2.25
C ARG A 192 24.55 2.80 2.38
N VAL A 193 23.40 3.35 2.76
CA VAL A 193 22.19 2.55 3.02
C VAL A 193 20.95 3.24 2.46
N LEU A 194 20.08 2.46 1.84
CA LEU A 194 18.72 2.84 1.48
C LEU A 194 17.78 1.71 1.88
N GLU A 195 16.71 2.04 2.61
CA GLU A 195 15.65 1.09 2.95
C GLU A 195 14.29 1.66 2.55
N LEU A 196 13.51 0.81 1.88
CA LEU A 196 12.18 1.10 1.37
C LEU A 196 11.20 0.11 1.98
N GLU A 197 10.08 0.60 2.47
CA GLU A 197 9.00 -0.22 3.00
C GLU A 197 7.71 0.06 2.25
N GLY A 198 6.97 -1.00 1.89
CA GLY A 198 5.62 -0.86 1.38
C GLY A 198 5.14 -2.10 0.64
N THR A 199 4.25 -1.89 -0.32
CA THR A 199 3.81 -2.95 -1.23
C THR A 199 4.87 -3.24 -2.28
N LEU A 200 5.86 -2.35 -2.52
CA LEU A 200 6.96 -2.57 -3.48
C LEU A 200 6.46 -2.98 -4.88
N GLY A 201 5.32 -2.44 -5.31
CA GLY A 201 4.71 -2.75 -6.60
C GLY A 201 3.99 -4.11 -6.66
N MET A 202 3.81 -4.79 -5.52
CA MET A 202 3.09 -6.05 -5.44
C MET A 202 1.57 -5.83 -5.59
N ASN A 203 0.97 -6.51 -6.57
CA ASN A 203 -0.45 -6.36 -6.92
C ASN A 203 -1.42 -7.12 -6.01
N LYS A 204 -0.88 -7.97 -5.12
CA LYS A 204 -1.66 -8.69 -4.12
C LYS A 204 -1.39 -8.10 -2.74
N PRO A 205 -2.31 -8.27 -1.76
CA PRO A 205 -2.07 -7.83 -0.39
C PRO A 205 -0.78 -8.45 0.16
N ALA A 206 0.25 -7.61 0.24
CA ALA A 206 1.59 -7.95 0.66
C ALA A 206 2.26 -6.69 1.22
N GLN A 207 3.21 -6.90 2.12
CA GLN A 207 4.06 -5.87 2.67
C GLN A 207 5.49 -6.39 2.60
N GLY A 208 6.44 -5.51 2.30
CA GLY A 208 7.84 -5.86 2.32
C GLY A 208 8.76 -4.69 2.62
N VAL A 209 10.00 -5.05 2.92
CA VAL A 209 11.12 -4.16 3.14
C VAL A 209 12.19 -4.56 2.12
N ALA A 210 12.63 -3.59 1.32
CA ALA A 210 13.77 -3.72 0.42
C ALA A 210 14.90 -2.85 0.94
N ARG A 211 16.06 -3.45 1.20
CA ARG A 211 17.22 -2.77 1.74
C ARG A 211 18.41 -2.94 0.81
N TYR A 212 19.10 -1.83 0.57
CA TYR A 212 20.33 -1.74 -0.19
C TYR A 212 21.42 -1.25 0.76
N GLU A 213 22.52 -2.00 0.85
CA GLU A 213 23.73 -1.60 1.58
C GLU A 213 24.92 -1.61 0.62
N LEU A 214 25.66 -0.51 0.58
CA LEU A 214 26.77 -0.27 -0.32
C LEU A 214 28.08 -0.31 0.45
N ILE A 215 28.96 -1.24 0.06
CA ILE A 215 30.26 -1.44 0.70
C ILE A 215 31.35 -1.21 -0.34
N ALA A 216 32.09 -0.11 -0.21
CA ALA A 216 33.20 0.20 -1.11
C ALA A 216 34.32 -0.85 -1.01
N GLN A 217 34.82 -1.29 -2.16
CA GLN A 217 35.90 -2.29 -2.31
C GLN A 217 36.87 -1.84 -3.41
N GLY A 218 37.55 -0.71 -3.18
CA GLY A 218 38.46 -0.13 -4.17
C GLY A 218 37.71 0.44 -5.37
N GLU A 219 37.94 -0.11 -6.57
CA GLU A 219 37.26 0.31 -7.80
C GLU A 219 35.86 -0.31 -8.00
N THR A 220 35.50 -1.28 -7.16
CA THR A 220 34.17 -1.90 -7.15
C THR A 220 33.45 -1.58 -5.86
N THR A 221 32.12 -1.62 -5.89
CA THR A 221 31.27 -1.58 -4.69
C THR A 221 30.48 -2.86 -4.62
N LEU A 222 30.48 -3.50 -3.47
CA LEU A 222 29.59 -4.62 -3.19
C LEU A 222 28.25 -4.05 -2.73
N MET A 223 27.21 -4.22 -3.54
CA MET A 223 25.84 -3.92 -3.16
C MET A 223 25.22 -5.17 -2.55
N LYS A 224 24.97 -5.13 -1.24
CA LYS A 224 24.14 -6.12 -0.56
C LYS A 224 22.69 -5.69 -0.68
N PHE A 225 21.86 -6.56 -1.20
CA PHE A 225 20.44 -6.32 -1.36
C PHE A 225 19.66 -7.38 -0.59
N SER A 226 18.78 -6.93 0.30
CA SER A 226 17.80 -7.80 0.93
C SER A 226 16.38 -7.37 0.59
N HIS A 227 15.52 -8.34 0.37
CA HIS A 227 14.09 -8.11 0.22
C HIS A 227 13.33 -9.14 1.05
N HIS A 228 12.62 -8.64 2.06
CA HIS A 228 11.77 -9.44 2.92
C HIS A 228 10.35 -9.01 2.71
N ALA A 229 9.49 -9.93 2.29
CA ALA A 229 8.09 -9.64 2.13
C ALA A 229 7.23 -10.76 2.69
N PHE A 230 6.01 -10.41 3.06
CA PHE A 230 4.99 -11.38 3.44
C PHE A 230 3.66 -10.99 2.83
N GLY A 231 2.85 -11.98 2.47
CA GLY A 231 1.55 -11.71 1.88
C GLY A 231 0.94 -12.91 1.17
N ASP A 232 0.01 -12.59 0.28
CA ASP A 232 -0.69 -13.55 -0.57
C ASP A 232 0.15 -13.89 -1.79
N PHE A 233 1.07 -14.83 -1.57
CA PHE A 233 1.98 -15.29 -2.59
C PHE A 233 1.55 -16.66 -3.15
N THR A 234 1.96 -16.94 -4.39
CA THR A 234 1.88 -18.27 -4.99
C THR A 234 3.07 -19.12 -4.49
N PRO A 235 3.04 -20.45 -4.66
CA PRO A 235 4.18 -21.29 -4.26
C PRO A 235 5.52 -20.91 -4.93
N ASN A 236 5.47 -20.37 -6.16
CA ASN A 236 6.66 -20.02 -6.93
C ASN A 236 7.16 -18.59 -6.67
N THR A 237 6.45 -17.79 -5.85
CA THR A 237 6.75 -16.37 -5.70
C THR A 237 8.17 -16.10 -5.23
N GLN A 238 8.74 -16.92 -4.34
CA GLN A 238 10.15 -16.79 -3.93
C GLN A 238 11.09 -16.81 -5.14
N GLN A 239 10.96 -17.83 -6.01
CA GLN A 239 11.82 -18.00 -7.18
C GLN A 239 11.56 -16.92 -8.24
N ASP A 240 10.30 -16.52 -8.42
CA ASP A 240 9.90 -15.47 -9.35
C ASP A 240 10.51 -14.12 -8.96
N PHE A 241 10.44 -13.74 -7.67
CA PHE A 241 11.06 -12.51 -7.16
C PHE A 241 12.59 -12.57 -7.22
N GLU A 242 13.19 -13.69 -6.85
CA GLU A 242 14.64 -13.84 -6.90
C GLU A 242 15.14 -13.70 -8.34
N SER A 243 14.48 -14.35 -9.30
CA SER A 243 14.82 -14.24 -10.72
C SER A 243 14.59 -12.81 -11.24
N GLY A 244 13.48 -12.17 -10.83
CA GLY A 244 13.15 -10.80 -11.20
C GLY A 244 14.20 -9.79 -10.72
N TRP A 245 14.56 -9.81 -9.44
CA TRP A 245 15.59 -8.93 -8.88
C TRP A 245 16.95 -9.17 -9.51
N ARG A 246 17.34 -10.43 -9.71
CA ARG A 246 18.60 -10.79 -10.38
C ARG A 246 18.67 -10.19 -11.78
N ASN A 247 17.62 -10.38 -12.57
CA ASN A 247 17.54 -9.84 -13.92
C ASN A 247 17.58 -8.31 -13.94
N MET A 248 16.87 -7.65 -13.02
CA MET A 248 16.88 -6.19 -12.90
C MET A 248 18.28 -5.65 -12.59
N PHE A 249 19.00 -6.26 -11.66
CA PHE A 249 20.35 -5.79 -11.32
C PHE A 249 21.36 -6.11 -12.43
N GLU A 250 21.33 -7.31 -13.01
CA GLU A 250 22.29 -7.72 -14.05
C GLU A 250 22.07 -7.01 -15.38
N TYR A 251 20.82 -6.87 -15.83
CA TYR A 251 20.53 -6.39 -17.19
C TYR A 251 20.09 -4.93 -17.25
N CYS A 252 19.72 -4.32 -16.12
CA CYS A 252 19.21 -2.95 -16.10
C CYS A 252 20.13 -2.00 -15.32
N LEU A 253 20.39 -2.28 -14.04
CA LEU A 253 21.18 -1.41 -13.17
C LEU A 253 22.67 -1.44 -13.52
N ARG A 254 23.30 -2.63 -13.55
CA ARG A 254 24.73 -2.75 -13.82
C ARG A 254 25.16 -2.15 -15.15
N PRO A 255 24.47 -2.40 -16.29
CA PRO A 255 24.88 -1.83 -17.57
C PRO A 255 24.75 -0.31 -17.64
N LEU A 256 23.86 0.32 -16.86
CA LEU A 256 23.79 1.77 -16.74
C LEU A 256 25.01 2.32 -15.98
N LEU A 257 25.39 1.64 -14.90
CA LEU A 257 26.45 2.09 -14.01
C LEU A 257 27.85 1.90 -14.61
N GLU A 258 28.07 0.79 -15.31
CA GLU A 258 29.39 0.40 -15.83
C GLU A 258 29.70 1.02 -17.21
N LYS A 259 28.72 1.65 -17.88
CA LYS A 259 28.89 2.25 -19.23
C LYS A 259 29.54 3.64 -19.28
N GLU A 260 29.60 4.40 -18.18
CA GLU A 260 30.22 5.75 -18.16
C GLU A 260 31.54 5.77 -17.35
N ALA A 261 32.19 4.62 -17.18
CA ALA A 261 33.47 4.50 -16.49
C ALA A 261 34.69 4.56 -17.43
N ASP A 262 34.50 4.98 -18.69
CA ASP A 262 35.54 5.19 -19.71
C ASP A 262 35.81 6.67 -19.96
#